data_AF-A0A7D5RB68-F1
#
_entry.id   AF-A0A7D5RB68-F1
#
_cell.length_a   1.000
_cell.length_b   1.000
_cell.length_c   1.000
_cell.angle_alpha   90.00
_cell.angle_beta   90.00
_cell.angle_gamma   90.00
#
_symmetry.space_group_name_H-M   'P 1'
#
loop_
_entity.id
_entity.type
_entity.pdbx_description
1 polymer ?
#
loop_
_entity_poly.entity_id
_entity_poly.type
_entity_poly.pdbx_seq_one_letter_code
_entity_poly.pdbx_strand_id
1 'polypeptide(L)'
;MNNLKIILGIAVISLLISGIPPGYSFTLGEEWASIKSLLSDAEKSSQINDALDKVNQAKSIYENNFKQAALESDPASNTLIENAFSDIISNLNSGDVSMAELNRQIVDKTIYTIAYLKIDQSIKTQNSEQLLNWYSVMEKKFKISEKESFVTNHAIEEITADADEIEEYGDVIRNELLGIFKLKIVEELEEAVGALEKEDVASAKKFTYEGLYYYRTLHPSVIEKLGEETASELLHEMEESVATTSSETSILEMKNKLVQITEGVELIVREYEGQDLSSVGLALSAIRDRLNLVDEEYADAVDGGKIINQEEYDETLVFLNKAITLFETHYDSFNEISNTDTEALKNNLNQIKSIIDSKGNPSEIGILVAKSQNNVAQLAELYGGVEEITSLEYVAKIKDLLNDVKEHYALGHNDMALQFATTAYLDNYEFIEGDLGYHDPELMEKIEHDLREELREMIRTGAPSEDVNAHVDMILEDLTIAEKIVPEFGTITLLVLLVSITTVVIFSKKLNLSIIKIP
;
A
#
# COMPACT_ATOMS: atom_id res chain seq x y z
N MET A 1 -2.88 -34.02 -69.10
CA MET A 1 -3.74 -34.70 -68.11
C MET A 1 -2.87 -35.15 -66.95
N ASN A 2 -3.09 -34.49 -65.81
CA ASN A 2 -2.75 -34.82 -64.42
C ASN A 2 -1.78 -35.97 -64.13
N ASN A 3 -0.70 -35.67 -63.39
CA ASN A 3 -0.60 -36.13 -62.00
C ASN A 3 0.54 -35.40 -61.26
N LEU A 4 0.11 -34.58 -60.31
CA LEU A 4 0.90 -33.90 -59.29
C LEU A 4 1.23 -34.94 -58.19
N LYS A 5 2.51 -35.16 -57.89
CA LYS A 5 2.95 -35.82 -56.64
C LYS A 5 3.54 -34.74 -55.73
N ILE A 6 2.81 -34.47 -54.66
CA ILE A 6 3.18 -33.59 -53.56
C ILE A 6 4.23 -34.32 -52.71
N ILE A 7 5.38 -33.67 -52.50
CA ILE A 7 6.37 -34.04 -51.49
C ILE A 7 6.00 -33.29 -50.21
N LEU A 8 5.91 -34.05 -49.12
CA LEU A 8 5.59 -33.60 -47.76
C LEU A 8 6.71 -32.67 -47.26
N GLY A 9 6.39 -31.38 -47.10
CA GLY A 9 7.24 -30.41 -46.40
C GLY A 9 6.84 -30.34 -44.93
N ILE A 10 7.83 -30.48 -44.05
CA ILE A 10 7.71 -30.17 -42.62
C ILE A 10 7.47 -28.67 -42.51
N ALA A 11 6.27 -28.27 -42.09
CA ALA A 11 5.96 -26.89 -41.73
C ALA A 11 6.29 -26.70 -40.25
N VAL A 12 7.39 -25.99 -39.99
CA VAL A 12 7.62 -25.31 -38.72
C VAL A 12 6.57 -24.19 -38.65
N ILE A 13 5.58 -24.33 -37.77
CA ILE A 13 4.64 -23.25 -37.47
C ILE A 13 5.34 -22.34 -36.46
N SER A 14 6.10 -21.39 -36.98
CA SER A 14 6.48 -20.17 -36.28
C SER A 14 5.23 -19.30 -36.15
N LEU A 15 4.66 -19.23 -34.95
CA LEU A 15 3.67 -18.20 -34.62
C LEU A 15 4.40 -16.86 -34.48
N LEU A 16 3.87 -15.87 -35.20
CA LEU A 16 4.36 -14.51 -35.29
C LEU A 16 4.18 -13.78 -33.95
N ILE A 17 5.28 -13.60 -33.22
CA ILE A 17 5.48 -12.42 -32.37
C ILE A 17 6.16 -11.39 -33.28
N SER A 18 5.37 -10.52 -33.90
CA SER A 18 5.91 -9.41 -34.69
C SER A 18 6.35 -8.28 -33.76
N GLY A 19 7.66 -8.13 -33.53
CA GLY A 19 8.19 -6.89 -32.97
C GLY A 19 9.52 -6.94 -32.21
N ILE A 20 10.12 -8.10 -31.94
CA ILE A 20 11.31 -8.16 -31.07
C ILE A 20 12.59 -8.31 -31.93
N PRO A 21 13.55 -7.38 -31.86
CA PRO A 21 14.84 -7.51 -32.53
C PRO A 21 15.60 -8.75 -32.05
N PRO A 22 16.43 -9.40 -32.91
CA PRO A 22 17.27 -10.51 -32.47
C PRO A 22 18.31 -10.00 -31.45
N GLY A 23 18.20 -10.47 -30.22
CA GLY A 23 19.07 -10.07 -29.09
C GLY A 23 18.34 -9.67 -27.81
N TYR A 24 17.01 -9.61 -27.82
CA TYR A 24 16.21 -9.34 -26.63
C TYR A 24 16.09 -10.62 -25.78
N SER A 25 16.66 -10.61 -24.57
CA SER A 25 16.26 -11.53 -23.51
C SER A 25 15.02 -10.94 -22.86
N PHE A 26 13.98 -11.76 -22.64
CA PHE A 26 12.85 -11.33 -21.83
C PHE A 26 13.30 -11.04 -20.39
N THR A 27 12.69 -10.06 -19.76
CA THR A 27 12.88 -9.81 -18.32
C THR A 27 12.17 -10.89 -17.50
N LEU A 28 12.55 -11.08 -16.24
CA LEU A 28 11.82 -12.00 -15.36
C LEU A 28 10.35 -11.59 -15.19
N GLY A 29 10.05 -10.28 -15.21
CA GLY A 29 8.67 -9.80 -15.26
C GLY A 29 7.88 -10.26 -16.49
N GLU A 30 8.50 -10.25 -17.67
CA GLU A 30 7.86 -10.74 -18.91
C GLU A 30 7.66 -12.27 -18.90
N GLU A 31 8.62 -13.01 -18.34
CA GLU A 31 8.51 -14.46 -18.16
C GLU A 31 7.40 -14.83 -17.16
N TRP A 32 7.32 -14.13 -16.03
CA TRP A 32 6.22 -14.27 -15.07
C TRP A 32 4.86 -13.96 -15.71
N ALA A 33 4.74 -12.84 -16.42
CA ALA A 33 3.50 -12.46 -17.11
C ALA A 33 3.07 -13.52 -18.14
N SER A 34 4.04 -14.16 -18.80
CA SER A 34 3.79 -15.26 -19.73
C SER A 34 3.26 -16.51 -19.03
N ILE A 35 3.80 -16.88 -17.86
CA ILE A 35 3.25 -17.96 -17.01
C ILE A 35 1.79 -17.67 -16.66
N LYS A 36 1.50 -16.46 -16.14
CA LYS A 36 0.14 -16.05 -15.76
C LYS A 36 -0.83 -16.14 -16.94
N SER A 37 -0.44 -15.62 -18.11
CA SER A 37 -1.28 -15.65 -19.31
C SER A 37 -1.56 -17.09 -19.77
N LEU A 38 -0.53 -17.93 -19.84
CA LEU A 38 -0.67 -19.32 -20.28
C LEU A 38 -1.60 -20.14 -19.39
N LEU A 39 -1.52 -19.95 -18.07
CA LEU A 39 -2.40 -20.63 -17.12
C LEU A 39 -3.85 -20.13 -17.25
N SER A 40 -4.07 -18.82 -17.38
CA SER A 40 -5.41 -18.29 -17.65
C SER A 40 -6.01 -18.78 -18.97
N ASP A 41 -5.19 -18.86 -20.02
CA ASP A 41 -5.62 -19.36 -21.32
C ASP A 41 -5.88 -20.87 -21.31
N ALA A 42 -5.23 -21.62 -20.43
CA ALA A 42 -5.50 -23.05 -20.25
C ALA A 42 -6.90 -23.30 -19.69
N GLU A 43 -7.31 -22.52 -18.69
CA GLU A 43 -8.64 -22.59 -18.06
C GLU A 43 -9.76 -22.25 -19.05
N LYS A 44 -9.51 -21.29 -19.94
CA LYS A 44 -10.46 -20.83 -20.97
C LYS A 44 -10.49 -21.76 -22.20
N SER A 45 -9.60 -22.73 -22.28
CA SER A 45 -9.47 -23.59 -23.46
C SER A 45 -10.66 -24.54 -23.60
N SER A 46 -11.21 -24.63 -24.81
CA SER A 46 -12.26 -25.60 -25.14
C SER A 46 -11.74 -27.01 -25.41
N GLN A 47 -10.42 -27.21 -25.53
CA GLN A 47 -9.79 -28.49 -25.85
C GLN A 47 -8.77 -28.87 -24.78
N ILE A 48 -8.98 -30.00 -24.12
CA ILE A 48 -8.11 -30.44 -23.00
C ILE A 48 -6.64 -30.55 -23.39
N ASN A 49 -6.32 -31.07 -24.58
CA ASN A 49 -4.92 -31.18 -25.02
C ASN A 49 -4.26 -29.80 -25.14
N ASP A 50 -4.98 -28.81 -25.68
CA ASP A 50 -4.49 -27.44 -25.81
C ASP A 50 -4.37 -26.75 -24.44
N ALA A 51 -5.26 -27.06 -23.49
CA ALA A 51 -5.14 -26.60 -22.11
C ALA A 51 -3.86 -27.14 -21.45
N LEU A 52 -3.63 -28.46 -21.54
CA LEU A 52 -2.47 -29.12 -20.95
C LEU A 52 -1.16 -28.68 -21.61
N ASP A 53 -1.14 -28.44 -22.92
CA ASP A 53 0.02 -27.91 -23.63
C ASP A 53 0.41 -26.51 -23.11
N LYS A 54 -0.57 -25.65 -22.79
CA LYS A 54 -0.30 -24.33 -22.18
C LYS A 54 0.23 -24.46 -20.75
N VAL A 55 -0.33 -25.35 -19.93
CA VAL A 55 0.18 -25.60 -18.56
C VAL A 55 1.62 -26.11 -18.60
N ASN A 56 1.95 -27.02 -19.52
CA ASN A 56 3.31 -27.52 -19.70
C ASN A 56 4.29 -26.43 -20.18
N GLN A 57 3.84 -25.51 -21.02
CA GLN A 57 4.64 -24.35 -21.42
C GLN A 57 4.89 -23.42 -20.23
N ALA A 58 3.87 -23.10 -19.44
CA ALA A 58 4.01 -22.30 -18.23
C ALA A 58 4.98 -22.95 -17.23
N LYS A 59 4.87 -24.27 -17.03
CA LYS A 59 5.80 -25.04 -16.20
C LYS A 59 7.23 -24.95 -16.72
N SER A 60 7.44 -25.06 -18.04
CA SER A 60 8.78 -24.97 -18.64
C SER A 60 9.40 -23.58 -18.41
N ILE A 61 8.61 -22.51 -18.49
CA ILE A 61 9.07 -21.15 -18.19
C ILE A 61 9.48 -21.04 -16.70
N TYR A 62 8.67 -21.58 -15.80
CA TYR A 62 9.01 -21.64 -14.37
C TYR A 62 10.34 -22.38 -14.12
N GLU A 63 10.49 -23.57 -14.70
CA GLU A 63 11.68 -24.41 -14.53
C GLU A 63 12.96 -23.74 -15.03
N ASN A 64 12.86 -22.99 -16.13
CA ASN A 64 14.02 -22.32 -16.73
C ASN A 64 14.43 -21.03 -16.01
N ASN A 65 13.47 -20.30 -15.43
CA ASN A 65 13.70 -18.92 -14.96
C ASN A 65 13.62 -18.75 -13.44
N PHE A 66 12.81 -19.55 -12.74
CA PHE A 66 12.47 -19.30 -11.33
C PHE A 66 12.84 -20.45 -10.38
N LYS A 67 12.83 -21.69 -10.88
CA LYS A 67 13.02 -22.90 -10.06
C LYS A 67 14.34 -22.92 -9.29
N GLN A 68 15.44 -22.54 -9.92
CA GLN A 68 16.74 -22.54 -9.25
C GLN A 68 16.77 -21.52 -8.10
N ALA A 69 16.25 -20.31 -8.32
CA ALA A 69 16.15 -19.30 -7.28
C ALA A 69 15.25 -19.75 -6.12
N ALA A 70 14.14 -20.41 -6.41
CA ALA A 70 13.28 -21.02 -5.39
C ALA A 70 14.04 -22.05 -4.56
N LEU A 71 14.78 -22.97 -5.19
CA LEU A 71 15.56 -24.00 -4.49
C LEU A 71 16.69 -23.42 -3.62
N GLU A 72 17.22 -22.25 -3.98
CA GLU A 72 18.27 -21.56 -3.23
C GLU A 72 17.73 -20.76 -2.05
N SER A 73 16.64 -20.02 -2.25
CA SER A 73 16.14 -19.03 -1.28
C SER A 73 14.98 -19.55 -0.42
N ASP A 74 14.08 -20.37 -0.98
CA ASP A 74 12.96 -20.99 -0.26
C ASP A 74 12.48 -22.28 -0.95
N PRO A 75 13.06 -23.47 -0.61
CA PRO A 75 12.66 -24.74 -1.21
C PRO A 75 11.18 -25.09 -1.03
N ALA A 76 10.51 -24.52 -0.02
CA ALA A 76 9.08 -24.71 0.17
C ALA A 76 8.27 -24.08 -0.98
N SER A 77 8.67 -22.90 -1.46
CA SER A 77 8.09 -22.25 -2.64
C SER A 77 8.15 -23.13 -3.88
N ASN A 78 9.29 -23.78 -4.17
CA ASN A 78 9.36 -24.73 -5.29
C ASN A 78 8.41 -25.91 -5.12
N THR A 79 8.32 -26.45 -3.90
CA THR A 79 7.43 -27.58 -3.61
C THR A 79 5.96 -27.21 -3.86
N LEU A 80 5.55 -26.01 -3.43
CA LEU A 80 4.20 -25.49 -3.67
C LEU A 80 3.89 -25.33 -5.16
N ILE A 81 4.81 -24.74 -5.92
CA ILE A 81 4.61 -24.50 -7.36
C ILE A 81 4.54 -25.83 -8.13
N GLU A 82 5.41 -26.80 -7.85
CA GLU A 82 5.39 -28.11 -8.52
C GLU A 82 4.11 -28.90 -8.22
N ASN A 83 3.63 -28.83 -6.98
CA ASN A 83 2.35 -29.42 -6.58
C ASN A 83 1.20 -28.71 -7.31
N ALA A 84 1.18 -27.37 -7.30
CA ALA A 84 0.14 -26.59 -7.96
C ALA A 84 0.06 -26.88 -9.48
N PHE A 85 1.18 -27.00 -10.19
CA PHE A 85 1.16 -27.43 -11.59
C PHE A 85 0.57 -28.83 -11.77
N SER A 86 0.90 -29.77 -10.87
CA SER A 86 0.36 -31.12 -10.90
C SER A 86 -1.15 -31.13 -10.64
N ASP A 87 -1.60 -30.31 -9.69
CA ASP A 87 -3.01 -30.18 -9.32
C ASP A 87 -3.81 -29.48 -10.43
N ILE A 88 -3.28 -28.42 -11.06
CA ILE A 88 -3.88 -27.79 -12.25
C ILE A 88 -4.10 -28.82 -13.35
N ILE A 89 -3.09 -29.65 -13.67
CA ILE A 89 -3.22 -30.71 -14.67
C ILE A 89 -4.31 -31.71 -14.28
N SER A 90 -4.34 -32.13 -13.02
CA SER A 90 -5.35 -33.07 -12.52
C SER A 90 -6.77 -32.48 -12.63
N ASN A 91 -6.95 -31.23 -12.22
CA ASN A 91 -8.23 -30.52 -12.20
C ASN A 91 -8.75 -30.24 -13.61
N LEU A 92 -7.89 -29.84 -14.55
CA LEU A 92 -8.29 -29.69 -15.95
C LEU A 92 -8.73 -31.03 -16.57
N ASN A 93 -8.04 -32.14 -16.23
CA ASN A 93 -8.43 -33.47 -16.71
C ASN A 93 -9.76 -33.96 -16.12
N SER A 94 -10.08 -33.61 -14.88
CA SER A 94 -11.36 -33.94 -14.25
C SER A 94 -12.50 -32.98 -14.64
N GLY A 95 -12.17 -31.83 -15.25
CA GLY A 95 -13.11 -30.78 -15.62
C GLY A 95 -13.41 -29.78 -14.49
N ASP A 96 -12.65 -29.81 -13.39
CA ASP A 96 -12.77 -28.89 -12.26
C ASP A 96 -11.95 -27.60 -12.53
N VAL A 97 -12.44 -26.78 -13.46
CA VAL A 97 -11.75 -25.54 -13.86
C VAL A 97 -11.63 -24.56 -12.69
N SER A 98 -12.63 -24.48 -11.81
CA SER A 98 -12.60 -23.61 -10.64
C SER A 98 -11.46 -23.97 -9.68
N MET A 99 -11.20 -25.26 -9.44
CA MET A 99 -10.04 -25.66 -8.64
C MET A 99 -8.71 -25.44 -9.37
N ALA A 100 -8.69 -25.53 -10.70
CA ALA A 100 -7.51 -25.14 -11.48
C ALA A 100 -7.19 -23.64 -11.34
N GLU A 101 -8.21 -22.77 -11.37
CA GLU A 101 -8.09 -21.32 -11.14
C GLU A 101 -7.52 -21.00 -9.76
N LEU A 102 -7.97 -21.70 -8.71
CA LEU A 102 -7.42 -21.54 -7.36
C LEU A 102 -5.95 -21.98 -7.28
N ASN A 103 -5.61 -23.13 -7.88
CA ASN A 103 -4.23 -23.62 -7.88
C ASN A 103 -3.29 -22.73 -8.70
N ARG A 104 -3.79 -22.03 -9.74
CA ARG A 104 -2.98 -21.02 -10.44
C ARG A 104 -2.53 -19.91 -9.50
N GLN A 105 -3.36 -19.49 -8.53
CA GLN A 105 -2.98 -18.44 -7.59
C GLN A 105 -1.75 -18.82 -6.76
N ILE A 106 -1.60 -20.11 -6.45
CA ILE A 106 -0.40 -20.66 -5.79
C ILE A 106 0.84 -20.39 -6.64
N VAL A 107 0.78 -20.73 -7.93
CA VAL A 107 1.92 -20.51 -8.86
C VAL A 107 2.24 -19.02 -8.97
N ASP A 108 1.21 -18.20 -9.20
CA ASP A 108 1.34 -16.76 -9.44
C ASP A 108 1.98 -16.05 -8.24
N LYS A 109 1.38 -16.19 -7.05
CA LYS A 109 1.79 -15.46 -5.85
C LYS A 109 3.09 -15.96 -5.26
N THR A 110 3.37 -17.26 -5.38
CA THR A 110 4.64 -17.83 -4.88
C THR A 110 5.84 -17.36 -5.71
N ILE A 111 5.64 -17.02 -6.99
CA ILE A 111 6.71 -16.35 -7.78
C ILE A 111 7.04 -14.97 -7.21
N TYR A 112 6.05 -14.21 -6.69
CA TYR A 112 6.34 -12.96 -5.99
C TYR A 112 7.18 -13.19 -4.74
N THR A 113 6.90 -14.24 -3.96
CA THR A 113 7.73 -14.61 -2.81
C THR A 113 9.17 -14.87 -3.23
N ILE A 114 9.40 -15.63 -4.30
CA ILE A 114 10.74 -15.89 -4.83
C ILE A 114 11.42 -14.58 -5.25
N ALA A 115 10.71 -13.74 -6.02
CA ALA A 115 11.26 -12.47 -6.49
C ALA A 115 11.62 -11.53 -5.34
N TYR A 116 10.75 -11.38 -4.34
CA TYR A 116 11.01 -10.57 -3.15
C TYR A 116 12.25 -11.07 -2.39
N LEU A 117 12.36 -12.37 -2.13
CA LEU A 117 13.50 -12.95 -1.44
C LEU A 117 14.82 -12.73 -2.19
N LYS A 118 14.78 -12.75 -3.53
CA LYS A 118 15.95 -12.45 -4.36
C LYS A 118 16.28 -10.97 -4.38
N ILE A 119 15.31 -10.07 -4.32
CA ILE A 119 15.52 -8.63 -4.15
C ILE A 119 16.19 -8.36 -2.78
N ASP A 120 15.62 -8.90 -1.69
CA ASP A 120 16.18 -8.77 -0.33
C ASP A 120 17.60 -9.32 -0.24
N GLN A 121 17.87 -10.49 -0.84
CA GLN A 121 19.22 -11.04 -0.94
C GLN A 121 20.17 -10.12 -1.72
N SER A 122 19.70 -9.52 -2.82
CA SER A 122 20.50 -8.64 -3.68
C SER A 122 20.90 -7.37 -2.95
N ILE A 123 19.98 -6.79 -2.16
CA ILE A 123 20.26 -5.64 -1.27
C ILE A 123 21.34 -6.02 -0.25
N LYS A 124 21.17 -7.13 0.47
CA LYS A 124 22.13 -7.62 1.47
C LYS A 124 23.51 -7.95 0.90
N THR A 125 23.60 -8.20 -0.40
CA THR A 125 24.87 -8.53 -1.09
C THR A 125 25.35 -7.42 -2.02
N GLN A 126 24.71 -6.25 -2.00
CA GLN A 126 25.00 -5.10 -2.87
C GLN A 126 25.09 -5.48 -4.35
N ASN A 127 24.14 -6.28 -4.84
CA ASN A 127 24.10 -6.74 -6.23
C ASN A 127 22.96 -6.08 -7.02
N SER A 128 23.24 -4.91 -7.58
CA SER A 128 22.26 -4.07 -8.29
C SER A 128 21.73 -4.72 -9.57
N GLU A 129 22.55 -5.48 -10.30
CA GLU A 129 22.10 -6.21 -11.49
C GLU A 129 21.02 -7.25 -11.13
N GLN A 130 21.24 -8.00 -10.06
CA GLN A 130 20.25 -8.98 -9.59
C GLN A 130 19.02 -8.29 -9.01
N LEU A 131 19.19 -7.20 -8.26
CA LEU A 131 18.07 -6.40 -7.76
C LEU A 131 17.16 -5.98 -8.91
N LEU A 132 17.70 -5.31 -9.92
CA LEU A 132 16.91 -4.78 -11.06
C LEU A 132 16.24 -5.91 -11.85
N ASN A 133 16.93 -7.03 -12.06
CA ASN A 133 16.37 -8.18 -12.76
C ASN A 133 15.15 -8.77 -12.02
N TRP A 134 15.26 -9.00 -10.71
CA TRP A 134 14.15 -9.55 -9.91
C TRP A 134 13.05 -8.53 -9.63
N TYR A 135 13.41 -7.25 -9.49
CA TYR A 135 12.47 -6.14 -9.35
C TYR A 135 11.52 -6.05 -10.55
N SER A 136 11.96 -6.43 -11.75
CA SER A 136 11.10 -6.46 -12.94
C SER A 136 9.82 -7.30 -12.77
N VAL A 137 9.81 -8.31 -11.89
CA VAL A 137 8.60 -9.09 -11.55
C VAL A 137 7.61 -8.23 -10.77
N MET A 138 8.10 -7.48 -9.78
CA MET A 138 7.28 -6.58 -8.95
C MET A 138 6.74 -5.43 -9.77
N GLU A 139 7.61 -4.80 -10.58
CA GLU A 139 7.23 -3.75 -11.51
C GLU A 139 6.10 -4.24 -12.43
N LYS A 140 6.27 -5.41 -13.04
CA LYS A 140 5.28 -5.94 -13.99
C LYS A 140 3.93 -6.25 -13.33
N LYS A 141 3.92 -6.69 -12.08
CA LYS A 141 2.70 -7.03 -11.35
C LYS A 141 2.00 -5.80 -10.77
N PHE A 142 2.75 -4.92 -10.12
CA PHE A 142 2.21 -3.84 -9.31
C PHE A 142 2.27 -2.48 -10.01
N LYS A 143 2.84 -2.41 -11.23
CA LYS A 143 2.96 -1.19 -12.04
C LYS A 143 3.56 -0.04 -11.19
N ILE A 144 4.65 -0.32 -10.47
CA ILE A 144 5.17 0.61 -9.44
C ILE A 144 5.58 1.95 -10.07
N SER A 145 6.12 1.91 -11.29
CA SER A 145 6.43 3.10 -12.09
C SER A 145 5.23 4.00 -12.43
N GLU A 146 4.01 3.49 -12.36
CA GLU A 146 2.78 4.27 -12.57
C GLU A 146 2.30 4.95 -11.28
N LYS A 147 2.89 4.62 -10.12
CA LYS A 147 2.52 5.17 -8.80
C LYS A 147 3.45 6.32 -8.42
N GLU A 148 3.07 7.55 -8.75
CA GLU A 148 3.92 8.75 -8.55
C GLU A 148 4.39 8.96 -7.10
N SER A 149 3.62 8.48 -6.11
CA SER A 149 3.96 8.59 -4.68
C SER A 149 5.07 7.63 -4.22
N PHE A 150 5.45 6.65 -5.03
CA PHE A 150 6.40 5.61 -4.64
C PHE A 150 7.84 6.11 -4.77
N VAL A 151 8.56 6.14 -3.65
CA VAL A 151 9.96 6.58 -3.59
C VAL A 151 10.88 5.58 -4.32
N THR A 152 10.43 4.32 -4.45
CA THR A 152 11.11 3.28 -5.23
C THR A 152 11.35 3.71 -6.68
N ASN A 153 10.52 4.56 -7.28
CA ASN A 153 10.74 5.01 -8.66
C ASN A 153 12.06 5.77 -8.80
N HIS A 154 12.31 6.72 -7.89
CA HIS A 154 13.58 7.44 -7.80
C HIS A 154 14.74 6.50 -7.45
N ALA A 155 14.55 5.62 -6.45
CA ALA A 155 15.57 4.65 -6.04
C ALA A 155 16.05 3.75 -7.20
N ILE A 156 15.12 3.26 -8.03
CA ILE A 156 15.44 2.40 -9.18
C ILE A 156 16.17 3.19 -10.26
N GLU A 157 15.82 4.46 -10.47
CA GLU A 157 16.53 5.35 -11.40
C GLU A 157 17.98 5.58 -10.96
N GLU A 158 18.22 5.91 -9.69
CA GLU A 158 19.55 6.13 -9.12
C GLU A 158 20.41 4.85 -9.18
N ILE A 159 19.88 3.69 -8.77
CA ILE A 159 20.60 2.40 -8.84
C ILE A 159 20.92 1.99 -10.29
N THR A 160 20.07 2.36 -11.24
CA THR A 160 20.31 2.11 -12.67
C THR A 160 21.44 3.00 -13.21
N ALA A 161 21.54 4.24 -12.71
CA ALA A 161 22.58 5.19 -13.09
C ALA A 161 23.93 4.86 -12.44
N ASP A 162 23.93 4.50 -11.16
CA ASP A 162 25.09 4.10 -10.39
C ASP A 162 24.76 2.88 -9.50
N ALA A 163 25.46 1.77 -9.74
CA ALA A 163 25.20 0.52 -9.04
C ALA A 163 25.48 0.61 -7.53
N ASP A 164 26.34 1.52 -7.08
CA ASP A 164 26.69 1.66 -5.66
C ASP A 164 25.56 2.30 -4.83
N GLU A 165 24.61 2.99 -5.47
CA GLU A 165 23.43 3.61 -4.85
C GLU A 165 22.47 2.58 -4.20
N ILE A 166 22.67 1.28 -4.45
CA ILE A 166 21.95 0.23 -3.73
C ILE A 166 22.20 0.27 -2.22
N GLU A 167 23.35 0.77 -1.77
CA GLU A 167 23.64 0.96 -0.35
C GLU A 167 22.75 2.01 0.30
N GLU A 168 22.42 3.09 -0.44
CA GLU A 168 21.57 4.17 0.04
C GLU A 168 20.08 3.81 -0.07
N TYR A 169 19.68 3.24 -1.21
CA TYR A 169 18.26 3.07 -1.54
C TYR A 169 17.71 1.66 -1.34
N GLY A 170 18.55 0.64 -1.14
CA GLY A 170 18.10 -0.75 -1.05
C GLY A 170 17.02 -0.99 0.00
N ASP A 171 17.17 -0.42 1.19
CA ASP A 171 16.18 -0.54 2.26
C ASP A 171 14.85 0.16 1.95
N VAL A 172 14.88 1.25 1.17
CA VAL A 172 13.66 1.96 0.72
C VAL A 172 12.83 1.02 -0.15
N ILE A 173 13.45 0.41 -1.16
CA ILE A 173 12.81 -0.54 -2.08
C ILE A 173 12.23 -1.72 -1.29
N ARG A 174 13.02 -2.30 -0.38
CA ARG A 174 12.58 -3.42 0.46
C ARG A 174 11.33 -3.07 1.27
N ASN A 175 11.35 -1.93 1.95
CA ASN A 175 10.28 -1.52 2.86
C ASN A 175 9.00 -1.16 2.10
N GLU A 176 9.11 -0.50 0.94
CA GLU A 176 7.94 -0.13 0.14
C GLU A 176 7.30 -1.36 -0.53
N LEU A 177 8.09 -2.33 -1.02
CA LEU A 177 7.57 -3.61 -1.49
C LEU A 177 6.84 -4.38 -0.38
N LEU A 178 7.39 -4.42 0.84
CA LEU A 178 6.69 -4.99 1.99
C LEU A 178 5.40 -4.24 2.31
N GLY A 179 5.37 -2.92 2.10
CA GLY A 179 4.17 -2.08 2.14
C GLY A 179 3.06 -2.65 1.25
N ILE A 180 3.37 -2.92 -0.02
CA ILE A 180 2.42 -3.50 -0.98
C ILE A 180 1.86 -4.81 -0.46
N PHE A 181 2.70 -5.75 -0.02
CA PHE A 181 2.22 -7.07 0.41
C PHE A 181 1.36 -6.99 1.68
N LYS A 182 1.65 -6.08 2.62
CA LYS A 182 0.81 -5.85 3.80
C LYS A 182 -0.57 -5.34 3.42
N LEU A 183 -0.64 -4.41 2.46
CA LEU A 183 -1.91 -3.91 1.97
C LEU A 183 -2.69 -5.01 1.25
N LYS A 184 -2.04 -5.76 0.35
CA LYS A 184 -2.65 -6.87 -0.39
C LYS A 184 -3.31 -7.91 0.51
N ILE A 185 -2.69 -8.30 1.63
CA ILE A 185 -3.34 -9.33 2.48
C ILE A 185 -4.61 -8.83 3.16
N VAL A 186 -4.69 -7.54 3.47
CA VAL A 186 -5.89 -6.92 4.06
C VAL A 186 -6.96 -6.78 2.98
N GLU A 187 -6.58 -6.22 1.83
CA GLU A 187 -7.42 -6.04 0.65
C GLU A 187 -8.16 -7.34 0.26
N GLU A 188 -7.44 -8.44 0.07
CA GLU A 188 -8.03 -9.71 -0.37
C GLU A 188 -9.01 -10.28 0.66
N LEU A 189 -8.80 -10.04 1.96
CA LEU A 189 -9.76 -10.45 2.99
C LEU A 189 -11.02 -9.59 2.96
N GLU A 190 -10.89 -8.30 2.68
CA GLU A 190 -12.04 -7.40 2.52
C GLU A 190 -12.85 -7.69 1.27
N GLU A 191 -12.19 -7.98 0.17
CA GLU A 191 -12.82 -8.43 -1.06
C GLU A 191 -13.55 -9.75 -0.85
N ALA A 192 -12.97 -10.67 -0.07
CA ALA A 192 -13.65 -11.89 0.32
C ALA A 192 -14.92 -11.62 1.12
N VAL A 193 -14.87 -10.68 2.07
CA VAL A 193 -16.06 -10.23 2.82
C VAL A 193 -17.09 -9.62 1.87
N GLY A 194 -16.68 -8.71 0.99
CA GLY A 194 -17.55 -8.04 0.01
C GLY A 194 -18.19 -9.03 -0.98
N ALA A 195 -17.45 -10.04 -1.43
CA ALA A 195 -17.97 -11.12 -2.27
C ALA A 195 -19.08 -11.91 -1.57
N LEU A 196 -18.92 -12.22 -0.27
CA LEU A 196 -19.96 -12.89 0.51
C LEU A 196 -21.22 -12.02 0.68
N GLU A 197 -21.10 -10.69 0.70
CA GLU A 197 -22.28 -9.80 0.73
C GLU A 197 -23.10 -9.88 -0.57
N LYS A 198 -22.46 -10.24 -1.67
CA LYS A 198 -23.07 -10.49 -2.98
C LYS A 198 -23.46 -11.96 -3.18
N GLU A 199 -23.38 -12.77 -2.13
CA GLU A 199 -23.58 -14.23 -2.17
C GLU A 199 -22.61 -14.98 -3.10
N ASP A 200 -21.45 -14.39 -3.42
CA ASP A 200 -20.42 -14.97 -4.29
C ASP A 200 -19.32 -15.68 -3.48
N VAL A 201 -19.62 -16.92 -3.09
CA VAL A 201 -18.68 -17.79 -2.36
C VAL A 201 -17.46 -18.17 -3.22
N ALA A 202 -17.60 -18.20 -4.55
CA ALA A 202 -16.50 -18.59 -5.42
C ALA A 202 -15.40 -17.52 -5.43
N SER A 203 -15.79 -16.25 -5.57
CA SER A 203 -14.85 -15.13 -5.47
C SER A 203 -14.26 -15.00 -4.07
N ALA A 204 -15.07 -15.19 -3.01
CA ALA A 204 -14.54 -15.21 -1.63
C ALA A 204 -13.44 -16.27 -1.41
N LYS A 205 -13.60 -17.46 -2.00
CA LYS A 205 -12.56 -18.50 -2.00
C LYS A 205 -11.31 -18.05 -2.76
N LYS A 206 -11.47 -17.46 -3.95
CA LYS A 206 -10.35 -16.93 -4.73
C LYS A 206 -9.55 -15.91 -3.92
N PHE A 207 -10.20 -14.89 -3.37
CA PHE A 207 -9.52 -13.83 -2.62
C PHE A 207 -8.82 -14.35 -1.36
N THR A 208 -9.45 -15.22 -0.56
CA THR A 208 -8.76 -15.83 0.60
C THR A 208 -7.55 -16.68 0.22
N TYR A 209 -7.59 -17.37 -0.92
CA TYR A 209 -6.40 -18.04 -1.47
C TYR A 209 -5.32 -17.03 -1.84
N GLU A 210 -5.65 -15.99 -2.60
CA GLU A 210 -4.71 -14.95 -3.00
C GLU A 210 -4.04 -14.28 -1.78
N GLY A 211 -4.82 -13.89 -0.78
CA GLY A 211 -4.34 -13.35 0.49
C GLY A 211 -3.32 -14.26 1.20
N LEU A 212 -3.62 -15.55 1.36
CA LEU A 212 -2.70 -16.51 1.99
C LEU A 212 -1.34 -16.55 1.28
N TYR A 213 -1.33 -16.54 -0.05
CA TYR A 213 -0.07 -16.61 -0.80
C TYR A 213 0.67 -15.27 -0.91
N TYR A 214 -0.02 -14.13 -0.84
CA TYR A 214 0.65 -12.84 -0.61
C TYR A 214 1.32 -12.80 0.76
N TYR A 215 0.65 -13.31 1.80
CA TYR A 215 1.20 -13.36 3.16
C TYR A 215 2.53 -14.13 3.24
N ARG A 216 2.70 -15.20 2.45
CA ARG A 216 3.97 -15.95 2.43
C ARG A 216 5.19 -15.09 2.11
N THR A 217 5.02 -14.03 1.33
CA THR A 217 6.08 -13.06 1.05
C THR A 217 6.46 -12.23 2.28
N LEU A 218 5.48 -11.90 3.13
CA LEU A 218 5.70 -11.16 4.38
C LEU A 218 6.29 -12.02 5.49
N HIS A 219 5.96 -13.32 5.51
CA HIS A 219 6.23 -14.21 6.64
C HIS A 219 7.67 -14.13 7.20
N PRO A 220 8.75 -14.14 6.37
CA PRO A 220 10.11 -14.01 6.89
C PRO A 220 10.36 -12.68 7.60
N SER A 221 9.83 -11.58 7.08
CA SER A 221 9.97 -10.25 7.69
C SER A 221 9.18 -10.15 9.00
N VAL A 222 8.00 -10.77 9.07
CA VAL A 222 7.22 -10.82 10.32
C VAL A 222 7.97 -11.60 11.40
N ILE A 223 8.61 -12.73 11.05
CA ILE A 223 9.50 -13.46 11.99
C ILE A 223 10.63 -12.55 12.46
N GLU A 224 11.29 -11.85 11.55
CA GLU A 224 12.42 -10.97 11.87
C GLU A 224 12.03 -9.84 12.83
N LYS A 225 10.86 -9.21 12.60
CA LYS A 225 10.44 -8.02 13.34
C LYS A 225 9.63 -8.32 14.60
N LEU A 226 8.68 -9.27 14.54
CA LEU A 226 7.73 -9.57 15.62
C LEU A 226 7.97 -10.94 16.29
N GLY A 227 8.76 -11.81 15.65
CA GLY A 227 9.10 -13.15 16.17
C GLY A 227 8.23 -14.28 15.61
N GLU A 228 8.67 -15.52 15.84
CA GLU A 228 8.04 -16.73 15.30
C GLU A 228 6.60 -16.96 15.78
N GLU A 229 6.28 -16.56 17.02
CA GLU A 229 4.94 -16.74 17.61
C GLU A 229 3.92 -15.90 16.86
N THR A 230 4.15 -14.58 16.74
CA THR A 230 3.28 -13.66 16.01
C THR A 230 3.20 -13.99 14.52
N ALA A 231 4.32 -14.40 13.91
CA ALA A 231 4.30 -14.88 12.53
C ALA A 231 3.43 -16.14 12.37
N SER A 232 3.47 -17.07 13.32
CA SER A 232 2.64 -18.28 13.29
C SER A 232 1.15 -17.95 13.50
N GLU A 233 0.85 -16.96 14.34
CA GLU A 233 -0.52 -16.47 14.53
C GLU A 233 -1.08 -15.86 13.24
N LEU A 234 -0.31 -14.99 12.58
CA LEU A 234 -0.75 -14.42 11.30
C LEU A 234 -0.91 -15.48 10.21
N LEU A 235 -0.01 -16.47 10.12
CA LEU A 235 -0.18 -17.60 9.21
C LEU A 235 -1.48 -18.36 9.51
N HIS A 236 -1.77 -18.59 10.80
CA HIS A 236 -2.98 -19.30 11.21
C HIS A 236 -4.24 -18.56 10.79
N GLU A 237 -4.30 -17.24 10.99
CA GLU A 237 -5.43 -16.41 10.54
C GLU A 237 -5.62 -16.49 9.02
N MET A 238 -4.53 -16.41 8.25
CA MET A 238 -4.61 -16.53 6.78
C MET A 238 -5.06 -17.92 6.32
N GLU A 239 -4.60 -19.00 6.96
CA GLU A 239 -5.07 -20.36 6.69
C GLU A 239 -6.54 -20.56 7.11
N GLU A 240 -6.96 -19.96 8.23
CA GLU A 240 -8.33 -20.00 8.71
C GLU A 240 -9.28 -19.26 7.76
N SER A 241 -8.82 -18.19 7.10
CA SER A 241 -9.61 -17.48 6.08
C SER A 241 -10.00 -18.41 4.92
N VAL A 242 -9.03 -19.19 4.42
CA VAL A 242 -9.22 -20.18 3.34
C VAL A 242 -10.12 -21.32 3.81
N ALA A 243 -9.93 -21.80 5.04
CA ALA A 243 -10.77 -22.84 5.62
C ALA A 243 -12.23 -22.37 5.78
N THR A 244 -12.42 -21.10 6.17
CA THR A 244 -13.74 -20.48 6.37
C THR A 244 -14.52 -20.45 5.06
N THR A 245 -13.93 -19.94 3.99
CA THR A 245 -14.59 -19.86 2.67
C THR A 245 -14.76 -21.24 2.02
N SER A 246 -13.91 -22.20 2.37
CA SER A 246 -14.01 -23.60 1.92
C SER A 246 -15.01 -24.46 2.70
N SER A 247 -15.57 -23.94 3.80
CA SER A 247 -16.50 -24.67 4.66
C SER A 247 -17.89 -24.83 4.05
N GLU A 248 -18.70 -25.73 4.63
CA GLU A 248 -20.13 -25.90 4.29
C GLU A 248 -21.06 -25.05 5.20
N THR A 249 -20.51 -24.03 5.88
CA THR A 249 -21.28 -23.17 6.79
C THR A 249 -22.18 -22.18 6.03
N SER A 250 -23.01 -21.42 6.75
CA SER A 250 -23.84 -20.39 6.11
C SER A 250 -23.00 -19.18 5.68
N ILE A 251 -23.40 -18.47 4.62
CA ILE A 251 -22.73 -17.25 4.14
C ILE A 251 -22.58 -16.21 5.28
N LEU A 252 -23.60 -16.08 6.14
CA LEU A 252 -23.56 -15.19 7.30
C LEU A 252 -22.48 -15.60 8.31
N GLU A 253 -22.32 -16.91 8.55
CA GLU A 253 -21.30 -17.44 9.45
C GLU A 253 -19.90 -17.25 8.85
N MET A 254 -19.71 -17.56 7.57
CA MET A 254 -18.46 -17.29 6.85
C MET A 254 -18.09 -15.81 6.94
N LYS A 255 -19.05 -14.91 6.67
CA LYS A 255 -18.81 -13.46 6.69
C LYS A 255 -18.39 -12.97 8.07
N ASN A 256 -19.14 -13.36 9.11
CA ASN A 256 -18.81 -12.95 10.49
C ASN A 256 -17.44 -13.45 10.91
N LYS A 257 -17.06 -14.66 10.50
CA LYS A 257 -15.75 -15.23 10.82
C LYS A 257 -14.63 -14.56 10.02
N LEU A 258 -14.83 -14.27 8.73
CA LEU A 258 -13.87 -13.51 7.93
C LEU A 258 -13.65 -12.10 8.49
N VAL A 259 -14.70 -11.38 8.89
CA VAL A 259 -14.54 -10.06 9.52
C VAL A 259 -13.65 -10.13 10.76
N GLN A 260 -13.81 -11.16 11.61
CA GLN A 260 -12.95 -11.36 12.78
C GLN A 260 -11.49 -11.67 12.41
N ILE A 261 -11.30 -12.50 11.37
CA ILE A 261 -9.97 -12.82 10.84
C ILE A 261 -9.30 -11.55 10.29
N THR A 262 -10.01 -10.75 9.50
CA THR A 262 -9.52 -9.47 8.95
C THR A 262 -9.06 -8.54 10.07
N GLU A 263 -9.85 -8.40 11.16
CA GLU A 263 -9.46 -7.58 12.32
C GLU A 263 -8.17 -8.07 13.00
N GLY A 264 -8.02 -9.40 13.15
CA GLY A 264 -6.79 -10.01 13.70
C GLY A 264 -5.57 -9.82 12.80
N VAL A 265 -5.74 -10.01 11.49
CA VAL A 265 -4.71 -9.77 10.48
C VAL A 265 -4.25 -8.32 10.49
N GLU A 266 -5.20 -7.37 10.48
CA GLU A 266 -4.89 -5.94 10.55
C GLU A 266 -4.12 -5.59 11.81
N LEU A 267 -4.53 -6.10 12.97
CA LEU A 267 -3.82 -5.84 14.24
C LEU A 267 -2.33 -6.22 14.14
N ILE A 268 -2.02 -7.40 13.61
CA ILE A 268 -0.64 -7.87 13.47
C ILE A 268 0.12 -7.07 12.41
N VAL A 269 -0.54 -6.71 11.29
CA VAL A 269 0.06 -5.82 10.27
C VAL A 269 0.43 -4.46 10.87
N ARG A 270 -0.41 -3.90 11.74
CA ARG A 270 -0.16 -2.61 12.39
C ARG A 270 0.93 -2.71 13.45
N GLU A 271 0.97 -3.81 14.20
CA GLU A 271 2.07 -4.11 15.12
C GLU A 271 3.40 -4.20 14.35
N TYR A 272 3.37 -4.85 13.19
CA TYR A 272 4.53 -4.92 12.30
C TYR A 272 4.94 -3.52 11.83
N GLU A 273 4.01 -2.62 11.58
CA GLU A 273 4.33 -1.23 11.20
C GLU A 273 4.85 -0.39 12.36
N GLY A 274 4.73 -0.86 13.60
CA GLY A 274 5.05 -0.08 14.80
C GLY A 274 4.05 1.06 15.02
N GLN A 275 2.83 0.92 14.49
CA GLN A 275 1.77 1.91 14.61
C GLN A 275 1.02 1.80 15.93
N ASP A 276 0.20 2.81 16.21
CA ASP A 276 -0.67 2.80 17.39
C ASP A 276 -1.74 1.70 17.27
N LEU A 277 -1.73 0.79 18.25
CA LEU A 277 -2.64 -0.34 18.35
C LEU A 277 -3.90 -0.02 19.17
N SER A 278 -4.08 1.24 19.58
CA SER A 278 -5.35 1.70 20.14
C SER A 278 -6.48 1.54 19.13
N SER A 279 -7.72 1.47 19.64
CA SER A 279 -8.92 1.43 18.80
C SER A 279 -8.99 2.59 17.80
N VAL A 280 -8.51 3.78 18.20
CA VAL A 280 -8.49 4.99 17.35
C VAL A 280 -7.37 4.92 16.32
N GLY A 281 -6.15 4.55 16.73
CA GLY A 281 -5.00 4.41 15.84
C GLY A 281 -5.20 3.34 14.77
N LEU A 282 -5.81 2.21 15.14
CA LEU A 282 -6.22 1.16 14.20
C LEU A 282 -7.25 1.68 13.21
N ALA A 283 -8.27 2.42 13.67
CA ALA A 283 -9.30 2.97 12.79
C ALA A 283 -8.72 3.99 11.80
N LEU A 284 -7.86 4.91 12.25
CA LEU A 284 -7.20 5.89 11.39
C LEU A 284 -6.33 5.21 10.32
N SER A 285 -5.50 4.27 10.73
CA SER A 285 -4.63 3.54 9.80
C SER A 285 -5.43 2.69 8.80
N ALA A 286 -6.52 2.07 9.26
CA ALA A 286 -7.44 1.34 8.40
C ALA A 286 -8.14 2.27 7.39
N ILE A 287 -8.61 3.45 7.81
CA ILE A 287 -9.21 4.44 6.89
C ILE A 287 -8.21 4.87 5.81
N ARG A 288 -6.96 5.19 6.19
CA ARG A 288 -5.90 5.55 5.24
C ARG A 288 -5.68 4.47 4.19
N ASP A 289 -5.58 3.22 4.61
CA ASP A 289 -5.33 2.10 3.72
C ASP A 289 -6.49 1.87 2.74
N ARG A 290 -7.75 2.01 3.18
CA ARG A 290 -8.91 1.89 2.28
C ARG A 290 -9.00 3.07 1.33
N LEU A 291 -8.59 4.27 1.75
CA LEU A 291 -8.51 5.43 0.88
C LEU A 291 -7.46 5.24 -0.23
N ASN A 292 -6.31 4.63 0.07
CA ASN A 292 -5.34 4.22 -0.96
C ASN A 292 -5.98 3.28 -1.98
N LEU A 293 -6.66 2.22 -1.52
CA LEU A 293 -7.32 1.27 -2.40
C LEU A 293 -8.46 1.90 -3.22
N VAL A 294 -9.21 2.84 -2.64
CA VAL A 294 -10.24 3.59 -3.39
C VAL A 294 -9.65 4.38 -4.56
N ASP A 295 -8.48 5.01 -4.37
CA ASP A 295 -7.81 5.75 -5.45
C ASP A 295 -7.31 4.80 -6.54
N GLU A 296 -6.63 3.72 -6.14
CA GLU A 296 -6.07 2.71 -7.05
C GLU A 296 -7.17 2.04 -7.88
N GLU A 297 -8.19 1.45 -7.24
CA GLU A 297 -9.20 0.68 -7.96
C GLU A 297 -10.12 1.56 -8.81
N TYR A 298 -10.43 2.77 -8.36
CA TYR A 298 -11.32 3.63 -9.14
C TYR A 298 -10.67 4.12 -10.45
N ALA A 299 -9.35 4.33 -10.44
CA ALA A 299 -8.60 4.70 -11.63
C ALA A 299 -8.65 3.60 -12.71
N ASP A 300 -8.59 2.33 -12.32
CA ASP A 300 -8.71 1.19 -13.24
C ASP A 300 -10.20 0.84 -13.55
N ALA A 301 -11.15 1.30 -12.72
CA ALA A 301 -12.58 1.05 -12.87
C ALA A 301 -13.28 1.94 -13.90
N VAL A 302 -12.97 3.24 -13.96
CA VAL A 302 -13.78 4.27 -14.65
C VAL A 302 -12.97 5.13 -15.61
N ASP A 303 -13.44 5.22 -16.85
CA ASP A 303 -12.91 6.16 -17.85
C ASP A 303 -14.04 6.85 -18.62
N GLY A 304 -13.90 8.15 -18.86
CA GLY A 304 -14.84 8.95 -19.64
C GLY A 304 -16.29 8.90 -19.14
N GLY A 305 -16.49 8.78 -17.82
CA GLY A 305 -17.80 8.69 -17.19
C GLY A 305 -18.48 7.32 -17.30
N LYS A 306 -17.72 6.27 -17.62
CA LYS A 306 -18.22 4.90 -17.78
C LYS A 306 -17.38 3.93 -16.98
N ILE A 307 -18.05 2.90 -16.45
CA ILE A 307 -17.38 1.74 -15.85
C ILE A 307 -16.76 0.94 -17.00
N ILE A 308 -15.43 0.86 -17.02
CA ILE A 308 -14.64 0.06 -17.96
C ILE A 308 -14.23 -1.28 -17.35
N ASN A 309 -14.13 -1.35 -16.03
CA ASN A 309 -13.93 -2.59 -15.28
C ASN A 309 -14.93 -2.66 -14.11
N GLN A 310 -15.80 -3.67 -14.14
CA GLN A 310 -16.85 -3.84 -13.13
C GLN A 310 -16.32 -4.42 -11.82
N GLU A 311 -15.24 -5.22 -11.86
CA GLU A 311 -14.59 -5.82 -10.69
C GLU A 311 -13.99 -4.70 -9.82
N GLU A 312 -13.09 -3.88 -10.38
CA GLU A 312 -12.46 -2.75 -9.66
C GLU A 312 -13.50 -1.72 -9.17
N TYR A 313 -14.56 -1.46 -9.94
CA TYR A 313 -15.62 -0.52 -9.51
C TYR A 313 -16.35 -1.04 -8.26
N ASP A 314 -16.59 -2.35 -8.25
CA ASP A 314 -17.26 -3.03 -7.15
C ASP A 314 -16.37 -3.08 -5.91
N GLU A 315 -15.06 -3.25 -6.06
CA GLU A 315 -14.04 -3.22 -5.01
C GLU A 315 -13.88 -1.81 -4.45
N THR A 316 -13.82 -0.78 -5.31
CA THR A 316 -13.86 0.63 -4.89
C THR A 316 -15.01 0.91 -3.92
N LEU A 317 -16.21 0.38 -4.22
CA LEU A 317 -17.37 0.55 -3.34
C LEU A 317 -17.21 -0.18 -2.00
N VAL A 318 -16.61 -1.36 -1.98
CA VAL A 318 -16.32 -2.12 -0.76
C VAL A 318 -15.38 -1.32 0.14
N PHE A 319 -14.24 -0.86 -0.40
CA PHE A 319 -13.24 -0.11 0.35
C PHE A 319 -13.78 1.23 0.87
N LEU A 320 -14.50 1.98 0.03
CA LEU A 320 -15.08 3.26 0.45
C LEU A 320 -16.11 3.07 1.58
N ASN A 321 -17.02 2.10 1.43
CA ASN A 321 -18.03 1.85 2.45
C ASN A 321 -17.40 1.42 3.77
N LYS A 322 -16.31 0.65 3.72
CA LYS A 322 -15.54 0.28 4.92
C LYS A 322 -14.89 1.51 5.56
N ALA A 323 -14.23 2.36 4.78
CA ALA A 323 -13.63 3.60 5.28
C ALA A 323 -14.68 4.51 5.95
N ILE A 324 -15.85 4.69 5.33
CA ILE A 324 -16.97 5.44 5.90
C ILE A 324 -17.47 4.78 7.20
N THR A 325 -17.63 3.45 7.21
CA THR A 325 -18.09 2.72 8.41
C THR A 325 -17.13 2.88 9.58
N LEU A 326 -15.82 2.77 9.33
CA LEU A 326 -14.78 3.01 10.32
C LEU A 326 -14.83 4.45 10.82
N PHE A 327 -14.93 5.42 9.91
CA PHE A 327 -15.05 6.82 10.26
C PHE A 327 -16.27 7.10 11.16
N GLU A 328 -17.46 6.63 10.76
CA GLU A 328 -18.70 6.84 11.51
C GLU A 328 -18.67 6.14 12.89
N THR A 329 -18.07 4.96 12.98
CA THR A 329 -17.96 4.21 14.24
C THR A 329 -17.07 4.94 15.26
N HIS A 330 -16.05 5.65 14.79
CA HIS A 330 -15.07 6.35 15.62
C HIS A 330 -15.24 7.88 15.61
N TYR A 331 -16.33 8.38 15.03
CA TYR A 331 -16.56 9.80 14.81
C TYR A 331 -16.42 10.63 16.09
N ASP A 332 -17.04 10.21 17.19
CA ASP A 332 -16.99 10.96 18.45
C ASP A 332 -15.55 11.04 18.98
N SER A 333 -14.77 9.96 18.88
CA SER A 333 -13.36 9.94 19.28
C SER A 333 -12.51 10.83 18.40
N PHE A 334 -12.70 10.81 17.08
CA PHE A 334 -12.02 11.73 16.17
C PHE A 334 -12.38 13.19 16.45
N ASN A 335 -13.67 13.45 16.71
CA ASN A 335 -14.16 14.78 16.99
C ASN A 335 -13.63 15.36 18.32
N GLU A 336 -13.37 14.49 19.30
CA GLU A 336 -12.68 14.85 20.55
C GLU A 336 -11.20 15.21 20.33
N ILE A 337 -10.55 14.61 19.33
CA ILE A 337 -9.15 14.89 18.95
C ILE A 337 -9.08 16.22 18.19
N SER A 338 -9.83 16.34 17.09
CA SER A 338 -9.94 17.57 16.29
C SER A 338 -11.29 17.60 15.57
N ASN A 339 -12.14 18.55 15.96
CA ASN A 339 -13.42 18.77 15.27
C ASN A 339 -13.21 19.22 13.82
N THR A 340 -12.20 20.06 13.57
CA THR A 340 -11.89 20.60 12.25
C THR A 340 -11.52 19.49 11.27
N ASP A 341 -10.54 18.65 11.62
CA ASP A 341 -10.09 17.54 10.76
C ASP A 341 -11.14 16.47 10.60
N THR A 342 -11.91 16.19 11.65
CA THR A 342 -13.00 15.21 11.60
C THR A 342 -14.10 15.66 10.63
N GLU A 343 -14.52 16.91 10.68
CA GLU A 343 -15.52 17.43 9.73
C GLU A 343 -14.96 17.57 8.32
N ALA A 344 -13.68 17.93 8.15
CA ALA A 344 -13.02 17.93 6.85
C ALA A 344 -12.99 16.52 6.23
N LEU A 345 -12.56 15.51 6.98
CA LEU A 345 -12.53 14.11 6.56
C LEU A 345 -13.93 13.61 6.17
N LYS A 346 -14.94 13.89 6.99
CA LYS A 346 -16.35 13.58 6.68
C LYS A 346 -16.81 14.20 5.37
N ASN A 347 -16.49 15.47 5.13
CA ASN A 347 -16.88 16.18 3.92
C ASN A 347 -16.17 15.61 2.69
N ASN A 348 -14.90 15.23 2.83
CA ASN A 348 -14.14 14.59 1.74
C ASN A 348 -14.71 13.20 1.41
N LEU A 349 -14.97 12.35 2.41
CA LEU A 349 -15.59 11.03 2.23
C LEU A 349 -16.95 11.11 1.52
N ASN A 350 -17.79 12.08 1.90
CA ASN A 350 -19.08 12.31 1.24
C ASN A 350 -18.92 12.75 -0.24
N GLN A 351 -17.92 13.58 -0.53
CA GLN A 351 -17.63 14.01 -1.90
C GLN A 351 -17.08 12.86 -2.75
N ILE A 352 -16.14 12.07 -2.22
CA ILE A 352 -15.62 10.85 -2.86
C ILE A 352 -16.79 9.94 -3.25
N LYS A 353 -17.69 9.66 -2.29
CA LYS A 353 -18.89 8.86 -2.54
C LYS A 353 -19.77 9.43 -3.65
N SER A 354 -20.02 10.75 -3.65
CA SER A 354 -20.84 11.39 -4.68
C SER A 354 -20.21 11.29 -6.07
N ILE A 355 -18.88 11.45 -6.16
CA ILE A 355 -18.15 11.34 -7.42
C ILE A 355 -18.23 9.90 -7.94
N ILE A 356 -17.96 8.90 -7.10
CA ILE A 356 -18.06 7.48 -7.47
C ILE A 356 -19.48 7.12 -7.95
N ASP A 357 -20.52 7.51 -7.20
CA ASP A 357 -21.93 7.26 -7.55
C ASP A 357 -22.27 7.83 -8.94
N SER A 358 -21.75 9.02 -9.26
CA SER A 358 -21.93 9.70 -10.54
C SER A 358 -21.00 9.22 -11.67
N LYS A 359 -20.06 8.30 -11.39
CA LYS A 359 -18.96 7.91 -12.27
C LYS A 359 -18.16 9.12 -12.75
N GLY A 360 -17.78 10.00 -11.81
CA GLY A 360 -17.00 11.20 -12.10
C GLY A 360 -15.54 10.91 -12.47
N ASN A 361 -14.71 11.96 -12.48
CA ASN A 361 -13.32 11.87 -12.93
C ASN A 361 -12.42 11.24 -11.84
N PRO A 362 -11.64 10.19 -12.14
CA PRO A 362 -10.68 9.61 -11.19
C PRO A 362 -9.71 10.62 -10.58
N SER A 363 -9.24 11.63 -11.33
CA SER A 363 -8.34 12.65 -10.77
C SER A 363 -8.96 13.47 -9.64
N GLU A 364 -10.29 13.64 -9.62
CA GLU A 364 -10.98 14.32 -8.50
C GLU A 364 -11.01 13.44 -7.25
N ILE A 365 -11.07 12.11 -7.42
CA ILE A 365 -10.96 11.14 -6.31
C ILE A 365 -9.57 11.22 -5.70
N GLY A 366 -8.50 11.14 -6.50
CA GLY A 366 -7.13 11.20 -5.99
C GLY A 366 -6.83 12.46 -5.17
N ILE A 367 -7.34 13.63 -5.59
CA ILE A 367 -7.21 14.88 -4.82
C ILE A 367 -7.92 14.77 -3.47
N LEU A 368 -9.14 14.24 -3.42
CA LEU A 368 -9.90 14.10 -2.19
C LEU A 368 -9.35 13.00 -1.27
N VAL A 369 -8.79 11.93 -1.84
CA VAL A 369 -8.06 10.89 -1.11
C VAL A 369 -6.84 11.50 -0.44
N ALA A 370 -6.00 12.23 -1.17
CA ALA A 370 -4.83 12.90 -0.60
C ALA A 370 -5.19 13.86 0.55
N LYS A 371 -6.26 14.66 0.40
CA LYS A 371 -6.78 15.52 1.47
C LYS A 371 -7.26 14.71 2.67
N SER A 372 -8.00 13.63 2.43
CA SER A 372 -8.51 12.76 3.49
C SER A 372 -7.37 12.09 4.26
N GLN A 373 -6.33 11.65 3.55
CA GLN A 373 -5.13 11.07 4.16
C GLN A 373 -4.37 12.07 5.01
N ASN A 374 -4.28 13.32 4.56
CA ASN A 374 -3.71 14.39 5.37
C ASN A 374 -4.54 14.61 6.67
N ASN A 375 -5.88 14.69 6.59
CA ASN A 375 -6.70 14.77 7.81
C ASN A 375 -6.52 13.55 8.74
N VAL A 376 -6.41 12.34 8.18
CA VAL A 376 -6.13 11.12 8.96
C VAL A 376 -4.76 11.19 9.63
N ALA A 377 -3.74 11.68 8.95
CA ALA A 377 -2.41 11.85 9.50
C ALA A 377 -2.40 12.87 10.66
N GLN A 378 -3.09 14.01 10.49
CA GLN A 378 -3.25 15.01 11.55
C GLN A 378 -3.97 14.43 12.79
N LEU A 379 -5.07 13.71 12.58
CA LEU A 379 -5.78 13.03 13.68
C LEU A 379 -4.89 12.00 14.39
N ALA A 380 -4.07 11.27 13.65
CA ALA A 380 -3.16 10.27 14.22
C ALA A 380 -2.03 10.92 15.04
N GLU A 381 -1.48 12.02 14.54
CA GLU A 381 -0.43 12.80 15.22
C GLU A 381 -0.95 13.39 16.53
N LEU A 382 -2.12 14.05 16.50
CA LEU A 382 -2.76 14.62 17.69
C LEU A 382 -3.14 13.54 18.72
N TYR A 383 -3.57 12.35 18.26
CA TYR A 383 -3.91 11.24 19.15
C TYR A 383 -2.70 10.57 19.79
N GLY A 384 -1.62 10.38 19.02
CA GLY A 384 -0.42 9.62 19.40
C GLY A 384 0.44 10.27 20.50
N GLY A 385 0.09 11.47 20.94
CA GLY A 385 0.76 12.13 22.06
C GLY A 385 2.24 12.42 21.79
N VAL A 386 2.61 12.71 20.53
CA VAL A 386 3.69 13.67 20.34
C VAL A 386 3.21 14.94 21.04
N GLU A 387 4.03 15.55 21.89
CA GLU A 387 3.71 16.85 22.49
C GLU A 387 3.07 17.69 21.41
N GLU A 388 1.86 18.22 21.67
CA GLU A 388 1.23 19.23 20.84
C GLU A 388 2.35 20.17 20.43
N ILE A 389 2.77 20.13 19.16
CA ILE A 389 3.71 21.10 18.62
C ILE A 389 2.96 22.39 18.83
N THR A 390 3.35 23.11 19.87
CA THR A 390 2.67 24.32 20.26
C THR A 390 2.72 25.26 19.05
N SER A 391 1.78 26.19 18.93
CA SER A 391 1.86 27.17 17.84
C SER A 391 3.23 27.88 17.82
N LEU A 392 3.91 27.97 18.97
CA LEU A 392 5.29 28.46 19.07
C LEU A 392 6.33 27.51 18.44
N GLU A 393 6.17 26.20 18.57
CA GLU A 393 7.03 25.21 17.92
C GLU A 393 6.77 25.14 16.41
N TYR A 394 5.52 25.28 15.95
CA TYR A 394 5.22 25.45 14.52
C TYR A 394 5.88 26.72 13.98
N VAL A 395 5.75 27.85 14.68
CA VAL A 395 6.43 29.08 14.28
C VAL A 395 7.96 28.90 14.25
N ALA A 396 8.55 28.21 15.23
CA ALA A 396 9.97 27.91 15.23
C ALA A 396 10.37 27.07 14.01
N LYS A 397 9.58 26.05 13.67
CA LYS A 397 9.84 25.19 12.51
C LYS A 397 9.73 25.94 11.17
N ILE A 398 8.74 26.83 11.03
CA ILE A 398 8.59 27.70 9.86
C ILE A 398 9.82 28.61 9.73
N LYS A 399 10.31 29.18 10.84
CA LYS A 399 11.51 30.02 10.85
C LYS A 399 12.76 29.26 10.42
N ASP A 400 12.92 28.01 10.85
CA ASP A 400 14.04 27.15 10.43
C ASP A 400 13.98 26.87 8.92
N LEU A 401 12.83 26.43 8.42
CA LEU A 401 12.62 26.16 6.99
C LEU A 401 12.85 27.42 6.13
N LEU A 402 12.43 28.59 6.61
CA LEU A 402 12.69 29.86 5.94
C LEU A 402 14.19 30.22 5.92
N ASN A 403 14.96 29.87 6.94
CA ASN A 403 16.41 30.00 6.88
C ASN A 403 17.04 29.02 5.86
N ASP A 404 16.51 27.80 5.75
CA ASP A 404 16.93 26.82 4.73
C ASP A 404 16.62 27.34 3.31
N VAL A 405 15.48 28.03 3.10
CA VAL A 405 15.18 28.74 1.85
C VAL A 405 16.31 29.71 1.50
N LYS A 406 16.75 30.55 2.45
CA LYS A 406 17.84 31.53 2.22
C LYS A 406 19.15 30.84 1.86
N GLU A 407 19.50 29.77 2.58
CA GLU A 407 20.73 29.02 2.33
C GLU A 407 20.73 28.36 0.95
N HIS A 408 19.70 27.57 0.65
CA HIS A 408 19.63 26.81 -0.60
C HIS A 408 19.44 27.71 -1.81
N TYR A 409 18.67 28.79 -1.70
CA TYR A 409 18.51 29.75 -2.78
C TYR A 409 19.82 30.49 -3.09
N ALA A 410 20.61 30.85 -2.08
CA ALA A 410 21.92 31.48 -2.28
C ALA A 410 22.94 30.54 -2.97
N LEU A 411 22.79 29.23 -2.79
CA LEU A 411 23.58 28.20 -3.47
C LEU A 411 23.08 27.89 -4.90
N GLY A 412 21.97 28.50 -5.34
CA GLY A 412 21.35 28.26 -6.64
C GLY A 412 20.49 27.00 -6.70
N HIS A 413 20.16 26.40 -5.54
CA HIS A 413 19.32 25.21 -5.44
C HIS A 413 17.84 25.59 -5.36
N ASN A 414 17.29 26.13 -6.45
CA ASN A 414 15.95 26.73 -6.47
C ASN A 414 14.83 25.72 -6.17
N ASP A 415 14.95 24.46 -6.61
CA ASP A 415 13.93 23.44 -6.37
C ASP A 415 13.86 23.06 -4.88
N MET A 416 15.01 22.92 -4.21
CA MET A 416 15.07 22.70 -2.76
C MET A 416 14.53 23.91 -1.98
N ALA A 417 14.88 25.12 -2.39
CA ALA A 417 14.33 26.34 -1.78
C ALA A 417 12.81 26.41 -1.94
N LEU A 418 12.27 26.01 -3.09
CA LEU A 418 10.83 25.96 -3.32
C LEU A 418 10.14 24.89 -2.47
N GLN A 419 10.80 23.74 -2.27
CA GLN A 419 10.32 22.68 -1.39
C GLN A 419 10.25 23.16 0.06
N PHE A 420 11.32 23.75 0.60
CA PHE A 420 11.31 24.29 1.96
C PHE A 420 10.26 25.37 2.17
N ALA A 421 10.08 26.28 1.20
CA ALA A 421 9.01 27.28 1.25
C ALA A 421 7.60 26.65 1.18
N THR A 422 7.44 25.54 0.46
CA THR A 422 6.16 24.82 0.37
C THR A 422 5.85 24.07 1.67
N THR A 423 6.83 23.39 2.26
CA THR A 423 6.73 22.72 3.57
C THR A 423 6.49 23.73 4.69
N ALA A 424 7.15 24.89 4.66
CA ALA A 424 6.90 25.97 5.62
C ALA A 424 5.43 26.42 5.61
N TYR A 425 4.77 26.39 4.44
CA TYR A 425 3.36 26.73 4.33
C TYR A 425 2.43 25.55 4.65
N LEU A 426 2.42 24.52 3.80
CA LEU A 426 1.44 23.41 3.83
C LEU A 426 1.60 22.52 5.06
N ASP A 427 2.84 22.29 5.49
CA ASP A 427 3.12 21.32 6.54
C ASP A 427 3.29 22.01 7.91
N ASN A 428 3.20 23.35 7.99
CA ASN A 428 3.43 24.07 9.24
C ASN A 428 2.53 25.31 9.43
N TYR A 429 2.51 26.27 8.50
CA TYR A 429 1.76 27.53 8.70
C TYR A 429 0.23 27.32 8.74
N GLU A 430 -0.32 26.41 7.93
CA GLU A 430 -1.77 26.10 7.94
C GLU A 430 -2.27 25.68 9.34
N PHE A 431 -1.39 25.08 10.16
CA PHE A 431 -1.71 24.63 11.52
C PHE A 431 -1.87 25.76 12.54
N ILE A 432 -1.35 26.95 12.26
CA ILE A 432 -1.46 28.13 13.14
C ILE A 432 -2.39 29.21 12.60
N GLU A 433 -2.87 29.08 11.35
CA GLU A 433 -3.76 30.07 10.71
C GLU A 433 -5.05 30.30 11.50
N GLY A 434 -5.68 29.23 12.00
CA GLY A 434 -6.93 29.35 12.75
C GLY A 434 -6.78 30.17 14.03
N ASP A 435 -5.74 29.89 14.80
CA ASP A 435 -5.47 30.58 16.07
C ASP A 435 -4.96 32.01 15.84
N LEU A 436 -4.04 32.19 14.90
CA LEU A 436 -3.55 33.51 14.54
C LEU A 436 -4.69 34.37 13.99
N GLY A 437 -5.53 33.80 13.13
CA GLY A 437 -6.70 34.47 12.56
C GLY A 437 -7.77 34.82 13.61
N TYR A 438 -7.86 34.06 14.70
CA TYR A 438 -8.73 34.42 15.83
C TYR A 438 -8.25 35.67 16.57
N HIS A 439 -6.93 35.84 16.72
CA HIS A 439 -6.33 36.94 17.49
C HIS A 439 -6.00 38.17 16.63
N ASP A 440 -5.50 37.96 15.41
CA ASP A 440 -5.08 38.99 14.46
C ASP A 440 -5.28 38.49 13.00
N PRO A 441 -6.50 38.62 12.45
CA PRO A 441 -6.81 38.23 11.08
C PRO A 441 -5.95 38.94 10.02
N GLU A 442 -5.60 40.21 10.25
CA GLU A 442 -4.80 40.99 9.30
C GLU A 442 -3.37 40.45 9.23
N LEU A 443 -2.78 40.10 10.37
CA LEU A 443 -1.45 39.47 10.41
C LEU A 443 -1.47 38.07 9.80
N MET A 444 -2.52 37.28 10.06
CA MET A 444 -2.69 35.95 9.48
C MET A 444 -2.75 36.02 7.93
N GLU A 445 -3.64 36.83 7.37
CA GLU A 445 -3.77 36.98 5.91
C GLU A 445 -2.48 37.50 5.28
N LYS A 446 -1.76 38.39 5.98
CA LYS A 446 -0.48 38.92 5.52
C LYS A 446 0.58 37.82 5.41
N ILE A 447 0.80 37.04 6.48
CA ILE A 447 1.80 35.97 6.47
C ILE A 447 1.42 34.88 5.46
N GLU A 448 0.12 34.52 5.37
CA GLU A 448 -0.38 33.56 4.37
C GLU A 448 -0.01 34.02 2.96
N HIS A 449 -0.31 35.27 2.60
CA HIS A 449 -0.02 35.81 1.27
C HIS A 449 1.50 35.86 0.99
N ASP A 450 2.28 36.40 1.93
CA ASP A 450 3.72 36.57 1.77
C ASP A 450 4.44 35.21 1.63
N LEU A 451 4.00 34.18 2.38
CA LEU A 451 4.59 32.84 2.41
C LEU A 451 4.08 31.93 1.28
N ARG A 452 2.76 31.85 1.07
CA ARG A 452 2.15 30.94 0.10
C ARG A 452 2.32 31.39 -1.35
N GLU A 453 2.20 32.69 -1.58
CA GLU A 453 2.09 33.27 -2.92
C GLU A 453 3.39 33.97 -3.31
N GLU A 454 3.76 35.04 -2.61
CA GLU A 454 4.85 35.91 -3.03
C GLU A 454 6.23 35.22 -2.98
N LEU A 455 6.59 34.60 -1.84
CA LEU A 455 7.89 33.93 -1.69
C LEU A 455 8.10 32.84 -2.74
N ARG A 456 7.08 32.00 -2.95
CA ARG A 456 7.14 30.88 -3.89
C ARG A 456 7.21 31.36 -5.33
N GLU A 457 6.52 32.45 -5.68
CA GLU A 457 6.62 33.07 -7.00
C GLU A 457 8.00 33.68 -7.25
N MET A 458 8.59 34.36 -6.26
CA MET A 458 9.95 34.89 -6.37
C MET A 458 10.99 33.80 -6.62
N ILE A 459 10.87 32.66 -5.93
CA ILE A 459 11.75 31.50 -6.15
C ILE A 459 11.58 30.95 -7.57
N ARG A 460 10.34 30.71 -8.01
CA ARG A 460 10.03 30.17 -9.36
C ARG A 460 10.50 31.08 -10.49
N THR A 461 10.36 32.38 -10.31
CA THR A 461 10.73 33.38 -11.33
C THR A 461 12.21 33.74 -11.32
N GLY A 462 12.99 33.20 -10.37
CA GLY A 462 14.42 33.45 -10.29
C GLY A 462 14.77 34.89 -9.87
N ALA A 463 14.01 35.44 -8.92
CA ALA A 463 14.28 36.77 -8.37
C ALA A 463 15.72 36.90 -7.82
N PRO A 464 16.30 38.11 -7.76
CA PRO A 464 17.60 38.32 -7.13
C PRO A 464 17.65 37.77 -5.69
N SER A 465 18.73 37.08 -5.32
CA SER A 465 18.87 36.49 -3.98
C SER A 465 18.77 37.53 -2.84
N GLU A 466 19.16 38.78 -3.09
CA GLU A 466 18.95 39.88 -2.13
C GLU A 466 17.46 40.16 -1.89
N ASP A 467 16.63 40.11 -2.93
CA ASP A 467 15.19 40.34 -2.84
C ASP A 467 14.50 39.16 -2.14
N VAL A 468 14.86 37.92 -2.48
CA VAL A 468 14.32 36.72 -1.80
C VAL A 468 14.68 36.73 -0.31
N ASN A 469 15.93 37.04 0.02
CA ASN A 469 16.36 37.12 1.42
C ASN A 469 15.61 38.21 2.19
N ALA A 470 15.41 39.38 1.58
CA ALA A 470 14.65 40.48 2.18
C ALA A 470 13.18 40.09 2.42
N HIS A 471 12.56 39.37 1.48
CA HIS A 471 11.19 38.89 1.61
C HIS A 471 11.05 37.83 2.72
N VAL A 472 12.00 36.89 2.79
CA VAL A 472 12.05 35.94 3.90
C VAL A 472 12.22 36.65 5.24
N ASP A 473 13.09 37.66 5.32
CA ASP A 473 13.31 38.43 6.55
C ASP A 473 12.03 39.16 7.01
N MET A 474 11.19 39.63 6.08
CA MET A 474 9.88 40.19 6.40
C MET A 474 8.95 39.15 7.03
N ILE A 475 8.86 37.95 6.43
CA ILE A 475 8.03 36.86 6.97
C ILE A 475 8.51 36.45 8.37
N LEU A 476 9.83 36.37 8.59
CA LEU A 476 10.42 36.05 9.90
C LEU A 476 10.08 37.12 10.96
N GLU A 477 10.03 38.40 10.59
CA GLU A 477 9.59 39.48 11.48
C GLU A 477 8.11 39.33 11.84
N ASP A 478 7.23 39.06 10.88
CA ASP A 478 5.81 38.88 11.14
C ASP A 478 5.52 37.64 11.99
N LEU A 479 6.22 36.53 11.76
CA LEU A 479 6.17 35.35 12.61
C LEU A 479 6.62 35.66 14.05
N THR A 480 7.58 36.57 14.23
CA THR A 480 7.99 37.06 15.56
C THR A 480 6.94 37.95 16.23
N ILE A 481 6.05 38.57 15.45
CA ILE A 481 4.87 39.26 15.97
C ILE A 481 3.81 38.23 16.35
N ALA A 482 3.56 37.23 15.49
CA ALA A 482 2.60 36.14 15.74
C ALA A 482 2.91 35.40 17.06
N GLU A 483 4.19 35.10 17.33
CA GLU A 483 4.66 34.50 18.60
C GLU A 483 4.23 35.28 19.86
N LYS A 484 4.06 36.61 19.75
CA LYS A 484 3.69 37.48 20.88
C LYS A 484 2.18 37.66 21.02
N ILE A 485 1.43 37.43 19.95
CA ILE A 485 -0.01 37.62 19.87
C ILE A 485 -0.77 36.39 20.35
N VAL A 486 -0.17 35.20 20.21
CA VAL A 486 -0.72 33.92 20.67
C VAL A 486 -0.13 33.61 22.06
N PRO A 487 -0.75 34.07 23.18
CA PRO A 487 -0.26 33.74 24.52
C PRO A 487 -0.42 32.24 24.81
N GLU A 488 0.61 31.67 25.43
CA GLU A 488 0.69 30.32 26.02
C GLU A 488 -0.67 29.59 26.13
N PHE A 489 -0.87 28.55 25.34
CA PHE A 489 -1.86 27.50 25.59
C PHE A 489 -1.57 26.85 26.93
N GLY A 490 -2.19 27.39 27.97
CA GLY A 490 -1.92 26.98 29.34
C GLY A 490 -2.97 27.50 30.30
N THR A 491 -4.23 27.08 30.15
CA THR A 491 -5.22 26.91 31.25
C THR A 491 -6.63 26.53 30.79
N ILE A 492 -6.80 25.67 29.77
CA ILE A 492 -8.12 25.05 29.54
C ILE A 492 -7.98 23.53 29.42
N THR A 493 -8.08 22.89 30.59
CA THR A 493 -8.68 21.55 30.82
C THR A 493 -7.79 20.30 30.62
N LEU A 494 -6.76 20.18 31.46
CA LEU A 494 -6.26 18.87 31.94
C LEU A 494 -7.32 18.23 32.86
N LEU A 495 -8.40 17.69 32.29
CA LEU A 495 -9.49 17.05 33.04
C LEU A 495 -10.09 15.83 32.32
N VAL A 496 -9.28 15.02 31.61
CA VAL A 496 -9.68 13.64 31.21
C VAL A 496 -8.50 12.65 31.33
N LEU A 497 -7.70 12.75 32.40
CA LEU A 497 -6.71 11.71 32.73
C LEU A 497 -7.01 11.20 34.13
N LEU A 498 -8.04 10.33 34.26
CA LEU A 498 -8.23 9.34 35.34
C LEU A 498 -9.56 8.56 35.27
N VAL A 499 -9.98 8.06 34.10
CA VAL A 499 -10.85 6.85 34.00
C VAL A 499 -10.51 6.20 32.66
N SER A 500 -9.63 5.19 32.56
CA SER A 500 -10.09 3.80 32.57
C SER A 500 -8.90 2.82 32.46
N ILE A 501 -8.05 2.72 33.48
CA ILE A 501 -7.34 1.46 33.74
C ILE A 501 -8.30 0.56 34.51
N THR A 502 -9.17 -0.15 33.80
CA THR A 502 -9.74 -1.45 34.22
C THR A 502 -10.70 -1.97 33.16
N THR A 503 -10.28 -3.01 32.43
CA THR A 503 -11.02 -4.11 31.74
C THR A 503 -10.30 -4.38 30.42
N VAL A 504 -9.79 -5.56 30.04
CA VAL A 504 -9.80 -6.93 30.53
C VAL A 504 -8.53 -7.58 29.94
N VAL A 505 -7.65 -8.15 30.77
CA VAL A 505 -6.79 -9.27 30.34
C VAL A 505 -6.97 -10.37 31.38
N ILE A 506 -8.07 -11.12 31.22
CA ILE A 506 -8.16 -12.47 31.77
C ILE A 506 -7.62 -13.37 30.66
N PHE A 507 -6.31 -13.58 30.64
CA PHE A 507 -5.74 -14.76 30.02
C PHE A 507 -5.15 -15.66 31.10
N SER A 508 -5.80 -16.81 31.24
CA SER A 508 -5.51 -17.82 32.25
C SER A 508 -4.20 -18.54 31.90
N LYS A 509 -3.07 -18.12 32.49
CA LYS A 509 -1.89 -19.00 32.61
C LYS A 509 -1.96 -19.77 33.93
N LYS A 510 -2.52 -20.97 33.81
CA LYS A 510 -2.51 -22.05 34.79
C LYS A 510 -1.05 -22.43 35.10
N LEU A 511 -0.48 -21.93 36.19
CA LEU A 511 0.78 -22.43 36.73
C LEU A 511 0.55 -23.07 38.09
N ASN A 512 0.49 -24.40 38.05
CA ASN A 512 0.71 -25.27 39.20
C ASN A 512 2.13 -25.03 39.74
N LEU A 513 2.25 -24.45 40.93
CA LEU A 513 3.45 -24.59 41.75
C LEU A 513 3.05 -24.88 43.20
N SER A 514 3.04 -26.17 43.52
CA SER A 514 3.05 -26.70 44.88
C SER A 514 4.41 -26.44 45.52
N ILE A 515 4.46 -25.72 46.65
CA ILE A 515 5.62 -25.69 47.56
C ILE A 515 5.06 -25.56 48.99
N ILE A 516 4.94 -26.67 49.73
CA ILE A 516 5.86 -27.13 50.79
C ILE A 516 6.25 -25.99 51.76
N LYS A 517 5.78 -26.06 53.00
CA LYS A 517 6.41 -25.40 54.15
C LYS A 517 6.71 -26.43 55.24
N ILE A 518 8.01 -26.53 55.56
CA ILE A 518 8.63 -27.04 56.80
C ILE A 518 9.39 -25.81 57.34
N PRO A 519 9.51 -25.56 58.67
CA PRO A 519 9.55 -26.51 59.78
C PRO A 519 8.30 -26.61 60.65
#